data_AF-A0A0P0SGC2-F1
#
_entry.id   AF-A0A0P0SGC2-F1
#
_cell.length_a   1.000
_cell.length_b   1.000
_cell.length_c   1.000
_cell.angle_alpha   90.00
_cell.angle_beta   90.00
_cell.angle_gamma   90.00
#
_symmetry.space_group_name_H-M   'P 1'
#
loop_
_entity.id
_entity.type
_entity.pdbx_description
1 polymer ?
#
loop_
_entity_poly.entity_id
_entity_poly.type
_entity_poly.pdbx_seq_one_letter_code
_entity_poly.pdbx_strand_id
1 'polypeptide(L)'
;MTEDGSPLLAGWATAIGRPEVADRATNDLTMMLLLVERSTSPPPPDDVLDEWLRVIVSERYTVAMSDLHFLRAARRVGWSAERLRDALAASPSVTIDELEDQLEQKVANLHPSRNGQQ
;
A
#
# COMPACT_ATOMS: atom_id res chain seq x y z
N MET A 1 7.89 3.01 -19.29
CA MET A 1 6.43 3.19 -19.24
C MET A 1 6.21 4.17 -18.12
N THR A 2 5.86 5.41 -18.44
CA THR A 2 5.53 6.42 -17.42
C THR A 2 4.26 5.93 -16.73
N GLU A 3 4.35 5.68 -15.43
CA GLU A 3 3.19 5.56 -14.57
C GLU A 3 2.51 6.93 -14.60
N ASP A 4 1.55 7.09 -15.52
CA ASP A 4 0.71 8.28 -15.53
C ASP A 4 -0.11 8.25 -14.24
N GLY A 5 0.33 9.04 -13.25
CA GLY A 5 -0.35 9.18 -11.96
C GLY A 5 -1.80 9.61 -12.12
N SER A 6 -2.60 9.45 -11.07
CA SER A 6 -4.05 9.64 -11.17
C SER A 6 -4.41 11.07 -11.63
N PRO A 7 -5.08 11.25 -12.78
CA PRO A 7 -5.45 12.57 -13.29
C PRO A 7 -6.42 13.31 -12.36
N LEU A 8 -7.18 12.57 -11.54
CA LEU A 8 -8.03 13.12 -10.49
C LEU A 8 -7.19 13.82 -9.41
N LEU A 9 -6.08 13.21 -8.98
CA LEU A 9 -5.18 13.81 -7.99
C LEU A 9 -4.46 15.03 -8.53
N ALA A 10 -3.99 14.97 -9.78
CA ALA A 10 -3.37 16.13 -10.44
C ALA A 10 -4.35 17.30 -10.57
N GLY A 11 -5.61 17.00 -10.90
CA GLY A 11 -6.70 17.99 -10.93
C GLY A 11 -6.94 18.63 -9.56
N TRP A 12 -7.04 17.82 -8.50
CA TRP A 12 -7.24 18.33 -7.14
C TRP A 12 -6.04 19.13 -6.63
N ALA A 13 -4.81 18.68 -6.87
CA ALA A 13 -3.59 19.41 -6.55
C ALA A 13 -3.57 20.81 -7.18
N THR A 14 -4.02 20.92 -8.43
CA THR A 14 -4.16 22.21 -9.10
C THR A 14 -5.25 23.07 -8.46
N ALA A 15 -6.40 22.49 -8.14
CA ALA A 15 -7.53 23.19 -7.52
C ALA A 15 -7.19 23.80 -6.15
N ILE A 16 -6.30 23.18 -5.38
CA ILE A 16 -5.84 23.69 -4.08
C ILE A 16 -4.55 24.53 -4.17
N GLY A 17 -4.10 24.88 -5.39
CA GLY A 17 -2.94 25.74 -5.61
C GLY A 17 -1.60 25.09 -5.25
N ARG A 18 -1.51 23.76 -5.43
CA ARG A 18 -0.33 22.93 -5.13
C ARG A 18 0.05 21.97 -6.28
N PRO A 19 0.11 22.42 -7.55
CA PRO A 19 0.44 21.53 -8.67
C PRO A 19 1.83 20.90 -8.54
N GLU A 20 2.77 21.53 -7.83
CA GLU A 20 4.13 21.04 -7.63
C GLU A 20 4.22 19.74 -6.81
N VAL A 21 3.14 19.34 -6.14
CA VAL A 21 3.08 18.07 -5.41
C VAL A 21 3.07 16.88 -6.36
N ALA A 22 2.45 17.03 -7.54
CA ALA A 22 2.44 15.99 -8.58
C ALA A 22 3.87 15.65 -9.05
N ASP A 23 4.73 16.68 -9.19
CA ASP A 23 6.11 16.51 -9.65
C ASP A 23 7.04 15.88 -8.60
N ARG A 24 6.68 15.96 -7.32
CA ARG A 24 7.50 15.48 -6.20
C ARG A 24 7.09 14.11 -5.68
N ALA A 25 5.84 13.71 -5.92
CA ALA A 25 5.33 12.45 -5.44
C ALA A 25 5.96 11.30 -6.24
N THR A 26 6.50 10.31 -5.52
CA THR A 26 7.05 9.11 -6.14
C THR A 26 5.97 8.08 -6.49
N ASN A 27 4.75 8.24 -5.97
CA ASN A 27 3.56 7.46 -6.27
C ASN A 27 2.29 8.21 -5.80
N ASP A 28 1.12 7.74 -6.22
CA ASP A 28 -0.19 8.31 -5.88
C ASP A 28 -0.44 8.37 -4.37
N LEU A 29 -0.02 7.35 -3.61
CA LEU A 29 -0.19 7.32 -2.15
C LEU A 29 0.58 8.46 -1.46
N THR A 30 1.82 8.71 -1.89
CA THR A 30 2.65 9.81 -1.42
C THR A 30 2.05 11.16 -1.81
N MET A 31 1.51 11.25 -3.04
CA MET A 31 0.83 12.46 -3.52
C MET A 31 -0.36 12.81 -2.61
N MET A 32 -1.23 11.84 -2.32
CA MET A 32 -2.41 12.02 -1.47
C MET A 32 -2.04 12.46 -0.05
N LEU A 33 -1.02 11.85 0.56
CA LEU A 33 -0.51 12.25 1.89
C LEU A 33 -0.04 13.72 1.89
N LEU A 34 0.77 14.11 0.91
CA LEU A 34 1.30 15.48 0.81
C LEU A 34 0.22 16.53 0.57
N LEU A 35 -0.82 16.20 -0.20
CA LEU A 35 -1.93 17.12 -0.47
C LEU A 35 -2.79 17.33 0.79
N VAL A 36 -3.08 16.27 1.56
CA VAL A 36 -3.91 16.34 2.77
C VAL A 36 -3.19 17.00 3.94
N GLU A 37 -1.90 16.73 4.15
CA GLU A 37 -1.13 17.38 5.24
C GLU A 37 -1.06 18.91 5.09
N ARG A 38 -1.15 19.41 3.86
CA ARG A 38 -0.91 20.82 3.54
C ARG A 38 -2.16 21.62 3.20
N SER A 39 -3.29 20.94 3.00
CA SER A 39 -4.57 21.58 2.66
C SER A 39 -5.67 21.12 3.62
N THR A 40 -6.04 22.03 4.53
CA THR A 40 -7.24 21.88 5.37
C THR A 40 -8.48 22.53 4.75
N SER A 41 -8.32 23.25 3.63
CA SER A 41 -9.43 23.88 2.90
C SER A 41 -9.08 24.14 1.42
N PRO A 42 -9.97 23.80 0.47
CA PRO A 42 -11.18 23.00 0.68
C PRO A 42 -10.84 21.55 1.09
N PRO A 43 -11.75 20.83 1.78
CA PRO A 43 -11.55 19.41 2.08
C PRO A 43 -11.42 18.59 0.78
N PRO A 44 -10.81 17.39 0.85
CA PRO A 44 -10.76 16.48 -0.29
C PRO A 44 -12.17 16.15 -0.79
N PRO A 45 -12.42 16.24 -2.10
CA PRO A 45 -13.65 15.74 -2.72
C PRO A 45 -13.87 14.23 -2.50
N ASP A 46 -15.13 13.77 -2.54
CA ASP A 46 -15.47 12.36 -2.32
C ASP A 46 -14.82 11.41 -3.35
N ASP A 47 -14.74 11.81 -4.62
CA ASP A 47 -14.07 11.04 -5.68
C ASP A 47 -12.56 10.90 -5.44
N VAL A 48 -11.93 11.92 -4.86
CA VAL A 48 -10.53 11.86 -4.40
C VAL A 48 -10.38 10.90 -3.22
N LEU A 49 -11.34 10.87 -2.29
CA LEU A 49 -11.34 9.93 -1.16
C LEU A 49 -11.54 8.48 -1.61
N ASP A 50 -12.45 8.24 -2.57
CA ASP A 50 -12.67 6.93 -3.18
C ASP A 50 -11.42 6.42 -3.91
N GLU A 51 -10.79 7.31 -4.68
CA GLU A 51 -9.53 7.01 -5.35
C GLU A 51 -8.42 6.72 -4.33
N TRP A 52 -8.37 7.46 -3.23
CA TRP A 52 -7.40 7.20 -2.17
C TRP A 52 -7.61 5.87 -1.48
N LEU A 53 -8.87 5.51 -1.19
CA LEU A 53 -9.18 4.20 -0.65
C LEU A 53 -8.76 3.09 -1.61
N ARG A 54 -9.01 3.24 -2.91
CA ARG A 54 -8.59 2.29 -3.95
C ARG A 54 -7.08 2.10 -3.95
N VAL A 55 -6.31 3.20 -3.92
CA VAL A 55 -4.84 3.16 -3.87
C VAL A 55 -4.35 2.50 -2.58
N ILE A 56 -4.91 2.86 -1.41
CA ILE A 56 -4.55 2.25 -0.12
C ILE A 56 -4.77 0.73 -0.15
N VAL A 57 -5.90 0.27 -0.70
CA VAL A 57 -6.19 -1.18 -0.79
C VAL A 57 -5.20 -1.87 -1.72
N SER A 58 -4.90 -1.26 -2.88
CA SER A 58 -3.91 -1.79 -3.83
C SER A 58 -2.50 -1.89 -3.22
N GLU A 59 -2.06 -0.86 -2.52
CA GLU A 59 -0.76 -0.84 -1.84
C GLU A 59 -0.70 -1.86 -0.70
N ARG A 60 -1.75 -1.97 0.11
CA ARG A 60 -1.84 -3.00 1.16
C ARG A 60 -1.76 -4.42 0.59
N TYR A 61 -2.43 -4.66 -0.54
CA TYR A 61 -2.35 -5.93 -1.25
C TYR A 61 -0.92 -6.21 -1.75
N THR A 62 -0.28 -5.21 -2.37
CA THR A 62 1.10 -5.31 -2.86
C THR A 62 2.10 -5.58 -1.74
N VAL A 63 1.96 -4.91 -0.59
CA VAL A 63 2.78 -5.16 0.60
C VAL A 63 2.55 -6.57 1.13
N ALA A 64 1.31 -7.02 1.27
CA ALA A 64 1.01 -8.38 1.75
C ALA A 64 1.61 -9.47 0.83
N MET A 65 1.52 -9.27 -0.49
CA MET A 65 2.16 -10.15 -1.48
C MET A 65 3.68 -10.12 -1.35
N SER A 66 4.26 -8.93 -1.16
CA SER A 66 5.69 -8.74 -1.01
C SER A 66 6.23 -9.43 0.24
N ASP A 67 5.54 -9.29 1.38
CA ASP A 67 5.88 -9.98 2.64
C ASP A 67 5.90 -11.51 2.45
N LEU A 68 4.87 -12.06 1.80
CA LEU A 68 4.75 -13.50 1.52
C LEU A 68 5.88 -13.99 0.60
N HIS A 69 6.16 -13.24 -0.47
CA HIS A 69 7.24 -13.58 -1.40
C HIS A 69 8.62 -13.44 -0.77
N PHE A 70 8.83 -12.42 0.05
CA PHE A 70 10.03 -12.22 0.84
C PHE A 70 10.26 -13.41 1.77
N LEU A 71 9.26 -13.82 2.56
CA LEU A 71 9.34 -14.97 3.45
C LEU A 71 9.78 -16.23 2.69
N ARG A 72 9.09 -16.56 1.60
CA ARG A 72 9.39 -17.75 0.77
C ARG A 72 10.78 -17.69 0.13
N ALA A 73 11.21 -16.52 -0.34
CA ALA A 73 12.55 -16.35 -0.91
C ALA A 73 13.64 -16.50 0.17
N ALA A 74 13.47 -15.85 1.32
CA ALA A 74 14.41 -15.89 2.43
C ALA A 74 14.51 -17.30 3.06
N ARG A 75 13.39 -18.03 3.17
CA ARG A 75 13.39 -19.46 3.54
C ARG A 75 14.24 -20.29 2.58
N ARG A 76 14.10 -20.10 1.25
CA ARG A 76 14.86 -20.85 0.24
C ARG A 76 16.37 -20.64 0.30
N VAL A 77 16.82 -19.45 0.72
CA VAL A 77 18.26 -19.15 0.91
C VAL A 77 18.76 -19.49 2.32
N GLY A 78 17.93 -20.10 3.16
CA GLY A 78 18.33 -20.65 4.46
C GLY A 78 18.37 -19.63 5.60
N TRP A 79 17.58 -18.55 5.55
CA TRP A 79 17.46 -17.65 6.72
C TRP A 79 16.85 -18.39 7.92
N SER A 80 17.38 -18.09 9.11
CA SER A 80 16.85 -18.66 10.36
C SER A 80 15.43 -18.15 10.64
N ALA A 81 14.65 -18.95 11.36
CA ALA A 81 13.31 -18.57 11.78
C ALA A 81 13.30 -17.27 12.59
N GLU A 82 14.25 -17.09 13.50
CA GLU A 82 14.41 -15.86 14.29
C GLU A 82 14.59 -14.63 13.39
N ARG A 83 15.54 -14.70 12.45
CA ARG A 83 15.81 -13.61 11.50
C ARG A 83 14.60 -13.27 10.63
N LEU A 84 13.85 -14.29 10.19
CA LEU A 84 12.63 -14.10 9.40
C LEU A 84 11.53 -13.39 10.19
N ARG A 85 11.33 -13.77 11.45
CA ARG A 85 10.36 -13.10 12.32
C ARG A 85 10.74 -11.66 12.57
N ASP A 86 12.01 -11.41 12.91
CA ASP A 86 12.50 -10.05 13.16
C ASP A 86 12.33 -9.16 11.92
N ALA A 87 12.69 -9.68 10.73
CA ALA A 87 12.56 -8.95 9.47
C ALA A 87 11.11 -8.60 9.13
N LEU A 88 10.16 -9.45 9.51
CA LEU A 88 8.71 -9.25 9.27
C LEU A 88 7.98 -8.70 10.50
N ALA A 89 8.70 -8.28 11.54
CA ALA A 89 8.15 -7.82 12.82
C ALA A 89 7.09 -8.78 13.41
N ALA A 90 7.27 -10.08 13.22
CA ALA A 90 6.36 -11.12 13.72
C ALA A 90 6.67 -11.47 15.19
N SER A 91 5.64 -11.90 15.93
CA SER A 91 5.83 -12.35 17.31
C SER A 91 6.82 -13.53 17.38
N PRO A 92 7.76 -13.54 18.35
CA PRO A 92 8.68 -14.66 18.55
C PRO A 92 7.97 -16.01 18.78
N SER A 93 6.73 -15.98 19.26
CA SER A 93 5.92 -17.17 19.55
C SER A 93 5.30 -17.82 18.32
N VAL A 94 5.27 -17.13 17.18
CA VAL A 94 4.64 -17.63 15.94
C VAL A 94 5.63 -18.51 15.19
N THR A 95 5.21 -19.67 14.71
CA THR A 95 6.07 -20.51 13.85
C THR A 95 6.18 -19.92 12.44
N ILE A 96 7.20 -20.32 11.67
CA ILE A 96 7.36 -19.79 10.31
C ILE A 96 6.23 -20.27 9.38
N ASP A 97 5.71 -21.46 9.61
CA ASP A 97 4.58 -21.99 8.84
C ASP A 97 3.30 -21.23 9.19
N GLU A 98 3.03 -20.97 10.48
CA GLU A 98 1.91 -20.11 10.90
C GLU A 98 2.03 -18.69 10.34
N LEU A 99 3.24 -18.14 10.27
CA LEU A 99 3.49 -16.82 9.68
C LEU A 99 3.18 -16.84 8.18
N GLU A 100 3.56 -17.89 7.46
CA GLU A 100 3.24 -18.05 6.04
C GLU A 100 1.71 -18.13 5.83
N ASP A 101 1.01 -18.96 6.61
CA ASP A 101 -0.46 -19.07 6.56
C ASP A 101 -1.16 -17.73 6.83
N GLN A 102 -0.67 -16.97 7.81
CA GLN A 102 -1.21 -15.64 8.12
C GLN A 102 -1.04 -14.66 6.95
N LEU A 103 0.11 -14.70 6.27
CA LEU A 103 0.38 -13.86 5.10
C LEU A 103 -0.46 -14.28 3.90
N GLU A 104 -0.63 -15.58 3.65
CA GLU A 104 -1.52 -16.11 2.62
C GLU A 104 -2.97 -15.66 2.85
N GLN A 105 -3.46 -15.76 4.09
CA GLN A 105 -4.80 -15.30 4.45
C GLN A 105 -4.94 -13.78 4.27
N LYS A 106 -3.91 -13.00 4.65
CA LYS A 106 -3.88 -11.54 4.47
C LYS A 106 -3.98 -11.18 2.98
N VAL A 107 -3.21 -11.84 2.12
CA VAL A 107 -3.28 -11.68 0.66
C VAL A 107 -4.68 -12.01 0.14
N ALA A 108 -5.26 -13.14 0.55
CA ALA A 108 -6.57 -13.58 0.09
C ALA A 108 -7.72 -12.65 0.52
N ASN A 109 -7.57 -11.96 1.66
CA ASN A 109 -8.53 -10.98 2.16
C ASN A 109 -8.41 -9.62 1.46
N LEU A 110 -7.21 -9.24 1.03
CA LEU A 110 -6.95 -7.97 0.36
C LEU A 110 -7.11 -8.03 -1.15
N HIS A 111 -7.36 -9.22 -1.73
CA HIS A 111 -7.43 -9.41 -3.16
C HIS A 111 -8.50 -8.50 -3.81
N PRO A 112 -8.14 -7.65 -4.80
CA PRO A 112 -9.04 -6.65 -5.37
C PRO A 112 -10.36 -7.21 -5.92
N SER A 113 -10.33 -8.39 -6.53
CA SER A 113 -11.54 -9.04 -7.08
C SER A 113 -12.54 -9.48 -6.02
N ARG A 114 -12.13 -9.58 -4.75
CA ARG A 114 -13.00 -9.97 -3.63
C ARG A 114 -13.69 -8.76 -3.00
N ASN A 115 -13.07 -7.58 -3.09
CA ASN A 115 -13.59 -6.33 -2.53
C ASN A 115 -14.46 -5.54 -3.52
N GLY A 116 -14.47 -5.89 -4.82
CA GLY A 116 -15.38 -5.32 -5.82
C GLY A 116 -16.76 -5.99 -5.92
N GLN A 117 -17.08 -6.93 -5.02
CA GLN A 117 -18.37 -7.63 -4.96
C GLN A 117 -19.20 -7.31 -3.70
N GLN A 118 -18.80 -6.32 -2.91
CA GLN A 118 -19.55 -5.82 -1.76
C GLN A 118 -20.03 -4.40 -2.03
#